data_AF-A0A081HXT4-F1
#
_entry.id   AF-A0A081HXT4-F1
#
_cell.length_a   1.000
_cell.length_b   1.000
_cell.length_c   1.000
_cell.angle_alpha   90.00
_cell.angle_beta   90.00
_cell.angle_gamma   90.00
#
_symmetry.space_group_name_H-M   'P 1'
#
loop_
_entity.id
_entity.type
_entity.pdbx_description
1 polymer ?
#
loop_
_entity_poly.entity_id
_entity_poly.type
_entity_poly.pdbx_seq_one_letter_code
_entity_poly.pdbx_strand_id
1 'polypeptide(L)'
;MIIEQVVPQFDAATTALELVSSAVAAYVELVDKRPNLFRFLVNSHFRDGRSPADLIEGGRPLSDATVDVWSAAIEARGGEGANFEYVVDAALGAAGLGVLRWLNSPTVSKDALVEELTAFLWGAFSAIAEVRGVHLTPDTKLESAAKAN
;
A
#
# COMPACT_ATOMS: atom_id res chain seq x y z
N MET A 1 6.63 15.56 -16.67
CA MET A 1 6.46 14.12 -16.44
C MET A 1 5.85 13.94 -15.04
N ILE A 2 4.82 13.12 -14.89
CA ILE A 2 4.06 12.97 -13.61
C ILE A 2 4.75 12.01 -12.62
N ILE A 3 5.85 11.35 -13.04
CA ILE A 3 6.58 10.37 -12.23
C ILE A 3 7.59 11.05 -11.27
N GLU A 4 7.92 12.34 -11.48
CA GLU A 4 8.85 13.08 -10.60
C GLU A 4 8.18 13.74 -9.36
N GLN A 5 6.86 13.63 -9.21
CA GLN A 5 6.13 14.23 -8.07
C GLN A 5 5.67 13.21 -7.00
N VAL A 6 6.22 11.99 -7.03
CA VAL A 6 5.94 10.95 -6.03
C VAL A 6 7.26 10.44 -5.44
N VAL A 7 8.17 11.35 -5.09
CA VAL A 7 9.18 11.04 -4.07
C VAL A 7 8.58 11.55 -2.76
N PRO A 8 8.15 10.67 -1.84
CA PRO A 8 7.77 11.12 -0.52
C PRO A 8 9.00 11.80 0.08
N GLN A 9 8.85 13.05 0.50
CA GLN A 9 9.78 13.63 1.47
C GLN A 9 9.55 12.86 2.77
N PHE A 10 10.24 11.73 2.90
CA PHE A 10 10.26 10.95 4.13
C PHE A 10 10.97 11.80 5.18
N ASP A 11 10.18 12.45 6.03
CA ASP A 11 10.72 13.07 7.23
C ASP A 11 11.18 11.95 8.16
N ALA A 12 12.38 12.08 8.74
CA ALA A 12 12.96 11.07 9.64
C ALA A 12 12.16 10.87 10.94
N ALA A 13 11.03 11.59 11.08
CA ALA A 13 10.12 11.54 12.20
C ALA A 13 8.81 10.77 11.92
N THR A 14 8.54 10.36 10.67
CA THR A 14 7.27 9.68 10.34
C THR A 14 7.23 8.28 10.94
N THR A 15 6.18 8.03 11.72
CA THR A 15 5.92 6.70 12.29
C THR A 15 5.50 5.71 11.20
N ALA A 16 5.66 4.42 11.47
CA ALA A 16 5.23 3.39 10.53
C ALA A 16 3.72 3.45 10.23
N LEU A 17 2.91 3.80 11.22
CA LEU A 17 1.47 4.00 11.03
C LEU A 17 1.18 5.24 10.16
N GLU A 18 1.88 6.35 10.37
CA GLU A 18 1.71 7.57 9.55
C GLU A 18 2.12 7.34 8.10
N LEU A 19 3.12 6.50 7.85
CA LEU A 19 3.50 6.12 6.49
C LEU A 19 2.36 5.36 5.80
N VAL A 20 1.81 4.33 6.46
CA VAL A 20 0.66 3.57 5.93
C VAL A 20 -0.53 4.49 5.70
N SER A 21 -0.84 5.36 6.67
CA SER A 21 -1.93 6.34 6.57
C SER A 21 -1.75 7.27 5.37
N SER A 22 -0.55 7.80 5.18
CA SER A 22 -0.23 8.71 4.07
C SER A 22 -0.36 8.03 2.70
N ALA A 23 0.09 6.77 2.60
CA ALA A 23 -0.03 6.00 1.37
C ALA A 23 -1.49 5.69 1.02
N VAL A 24 -2.29 5.28 2.02
CA VAL A 24 -3.74 5.04 1.85
C VAL A 24 -4.47 6.31 1.46
N ALA A 25 -4.20 7.42 2.15
CA ALA A 25 -4.80 8.71 1.85
C ALA A 25 -4.48 9.16 0.41
N ALA A 26 -3.23 9.03 -0.03
CA ALA A 26 -2.82 9.37 -1.39
C ALA A 26 -3.52 8.50 -2.45
N TYR A 27 -3.67 7.20 -2.18
CA TYR A 27 -4.38 6.28 -3.08
C TYR A 27 -5.87 6.63 -3.19
N VAL A 28 -6.56 6.79 -2.06
CA VAL A 28 -7.99 7.13 -2.03
C VAL A 28 -8.24 8.50 -2.68
N GLU A 29 -7.39 9.48 -2.42
CA GLU A 29 -7.46 10.82 -3.04
C GLU A 29 -7.30 10.77 -4.57
N LEU A 30 -6.38 9.94 -5.08
CA LEU A 30 -6.20 9.75 -6.52
C LEU A 30 -7.47 9.16 -7.17
N VAL A 31 -8.08 8.18 -6.51
CA VAL A 31 -9.33 7.55 -6.98
C VAL A 31 -10.50 8.54 -6.94
N ASP A 32 -10.63 9.32 -5.87
CA ASP A 32 -11.66 10.34 -5.69
C ASP A 32 -11.54 11.47 -6.73
N LYS A 33 -10.31 11.91 -7.05
CA LYS A 33 -10.05 12.91 -8.08
C LYS A 33 -10.31 12.42 -9.51
N ARG A 34 -10.17 11.13 -9.77
CA ARG A 34 -10.25 10.56 -11.13
C ARG A 34 -11.12 9.28 -11.18
N PRO A 35 -12.39 9.35 -10.76
CA PRO A 35 -13.24 8.17 -10.59
C PRO A 35 -13.51 7.45 -11.92
N ASN A 36 -13.65 8.22 -13.01
CA ASN A 36 -13.89 7.66 -14.35
C ASN A 36 -12.64 7.05 -14.96
N LEU A 37 -11.44 7.56 -14.64
CA LEU A 37 -10.18 6.93 -15.04
C LEU A 37 -10.03 5.59 -14.35
N PHE A 38 -10.31 5.52 -13.05
CA PHE A 38 -10.22 4.27 -12.30
C PHE A 38 -11.23 3.23 -12.79
N ARG A 39 -12.50 3.63 -13.00
CA ARG A 39 -13.51 2.76 -13.62
C ARG A 39 -13.12 2.35 -15.04
N PHE A 40 -12.52 3.23 -15.83
CA PHE A 40 -12.04 2.90 -17.16
C PHE A 40 -10.91 1.88 -17.10
N LEU A 41 -9.90 2.08 -16.26
CA LEU A 41 -8.80 1.13 -16.08
C LEU A 41 -9.37 -0.24 -15.71
N VAL A 42 -10.12 -0.33 -14.60
CA VAL A 42 -10.74 -1.58 -14.15
C VAL A 42 -11.59 -2.23 -15.25
N ASN A 43 -12.51 -1.49 -15.89
CA ASN A 43 -13.38 -2.05 -16.92
C ASN A 43 -12.67 -2.39 -18.25
N SER A 44 -11.63 -1.65 -18.62
CA SER A 44 -10.86 -1.88 -19.86
C SER A 44 -10.08 -3.19 -19.79
N HIS A 45 -9.60 -3.55 -18.60
CA HIS A 45 -8.94 -4.83 -18.37
C HIS A 45 -9.89 -6.02 -18.47
N PHE A 46 -11.19 -5.86 -18.16
CA PHE A 46 -12.18 -6.93 -18.31
C PHE A 46 -12.83 -7.00 -19.70
N ARG A 47 -12.74 -5.93 -20.51
CA ARG A 47 -13.45 -5.84 -21.81
C ARG A 47 -12.58 -6.15 -23.04
N ASP A 48 -11.27 -5.92 -22.98
CA ASP A 48 -10.40 -6.02 -24.16
C ASP A 48 -9.71 -7.39 -24.34
N GLY A 49 -10.14 -8.45 -23.64
CA GLY A 49 -9.46 -9.75 -23.70
C GLY A 49 -8.04 -9.74 -23.10
N ARG A 50 -7.69 -8.66 -22.37
CA ARG A 50 -6.51 -8.61 -21.51
C ARG A 50 -6.70 -9.57 -20.33
N SER A 51 -5.65 -10.32 -20.03
CA SER A 51 -5.70 -11.32 -18.95
C SER A 51 -5.81 -10.60 -17.60
N PRO A 52 -6.49 -11.18 -16.59
CA PRO A 52 -6.30 -10.77 -15.19
C PRO A 52 -4.81 -10.68 -14.81
N ALA A 53 -3.93 -11.42 -15.49
CA ALA A 53 -2.49 -11.28 -15.35
C ALA A 53 -1.97 -9.88 -15.72
N ASP A 54 -2.51 -9.21 -16.73
CA ASP A 54 -2.04 -7.89 -17.17
C ASP A 54 -2.33 -6.78 -16.12
N LEU A 55 -3.40 -6.95 -15.36
CA LEU A 55 -3.71 -6.10 -14.19
C LEU A 55 -2.68 -6.31 -13.08
N ILE A 56 -2.35 -7.57 -12.80
CA ILE A 56 -1.38 -7.96 -11.78
C ILE A 56 0.02 -7.46 -12.18
N GLU A 57 0.42 -7.63 -13.44
CA GLU A 57 1.67 -7.10 -13.98
C GLU A 57 1.72 -5.58 -13.93
N GLY A 58 0.62 -4.89 -14.22
CA GLY A 58 0.54 -3.43 -14.11
C GLY A 58 0.71 -2.91 -12.68
N GLY A 59 0.33 -3.71 -11.67
CA GLY A 59 0.51 -3.41 -10.25
C GLY A 59 1.87 -3.86 -9.68
N ARG A 60 2.63 -4.68 -10.41
CA ARG A 60 3.86 -5.31 -9.92
C ARG A 60 4.91 -4.32 -9.43
N PRO A 61 5.20 -3.19 -10.12
CA PRO A 61 6.15 -2.20 -9.59
C PRO A 61 5.76 -1.59 -8.24
N LEU A 62 4.46 -1.43 -7.97
CA LEU A 62 3.97 -0.96 -6.67
C LEU A 62 4.10 -2.04 -5.61
N SER A 63 3.81 -3.29 -5.97
CA SER A 63 3.98 -4.44 -5.08
C SER A 63 5.45 -4.60 -4.69
N ASP A 64 6.36 -4.65 -5.66
CA ASP A 64 7.80 -4.80 -5.44
C ASP A 64 8.36 -3.68 -4.55
N ALA A 65 7.98 -2.42 -4.82
CA ALA A 65 8.40 -1.31 -3.97
C ALA A 65 7.86 -1.41 -2.52
N THR A 66 6.65 -1.97 -2.35
CA THR A 66 6.07 -2.18 -1.01
C THR A 66 6.76 -3.34 -0.30
N VAL A 67 7.13 -4.41 -1.03
CA VAL A 67 7.96 -5.51 -0.54
C VAL A 67 9.28 -4.98 -0.02
N ASP A 68 10.00 -4.16 -0.80
CA ASP A 68 11.28 -3.57 -0.39
C ASP A 68 11.16 -2.81 0.94
N VAL A 69 10.10 -2.02 1.11
CA VAL A 69 9.84 -1.26 2.36
C VAL A 69 9.56 -2.19 3.54
N TRP A 70 8.71 -3.20 3.36
CA TRP A 70 8.35 -4.14 4.42
C TRP A 70 9.54 -5.01 4.82
N SER A 71 10.27 -5.55 3.83
CA SER A 71 11.50 -6.33 4.03
C SER A 71 12.54 -5.51 4.79
N ALA A 72 12.85 -4.28 4.34
CA ALA A 72 13.82 -3.43 5.02
C ALA A 72 13.41 -3.09 6.46
N ALA A 73 12.12 -2.85 6.72
CA ALA A 73 11.62 -2.56 8.06
C ALA A 73 11.76 -3.76 9.01
N ILE A 74 11.59 -4.98 8.51
CA ILE A 74 11.70 -6.22 9.28
C ILE A 74 13.16 -6.60 9.51
N GLU A 75 14.01 -6.52 8.48
CA GLU A 75 15.44 -6.81 8.57
C GLU A 75 16.17 -5.87 9.51
N ALA A 76 15.84 -4.57 9.49
CA ALA A 76 16.39 -3.57 10.41
C ALA A 76 16.12 -3.90 11.89
N ARG A 77 15.15 -4.79 12.17
CA ARG A 77 14.76 -5.23 13.52
C ARG A 77 15.15 -6.68 13.80
N GLY A 78 15.97 -7.28 12.95
CA GLY A 78 16.48 -8.65 13.10
C GLY A 78 15.50 -9.75 12.68
N GLY A 79 14.41 -9.41 12.00
CA GLY A 79 13.47 -10.39 11.44
C GLY A 79 13.88 -10.88 10.05
N GLU A 80 13.18 -11.90 9.56
CA GLU A 80 13.36 -12.44 8.21
C GLU A 80 12.62 -11.60 7.15
N GLY A 81 13.38 -10.93 6.29
CA GLY A 81 12.89 -10.06 5.20
C GLY A 81 12.47 -10.75 3.90
N ALA A 82 12.45 -12.08 3.84
CA ALA A 82 12.24 -12.82 2.60
C ALA A 82 10.76 -13.18 2.35
N ASN A 83 10.39 -13.27 1.07
CA ASN A 83 9.09 -13.77 0.58
C ASN A 83 7.88 -12.92 1.01
N PHE A 84 8.00 -11.59 1.01
CA PHE A 84 6.92 -10.67 1.36
C PHE A 84 5.90 -10.45 0.23
N GLU A 85 6.22 -10.84 -1.01
CA GLU A 85 5.41 -10.63 -2.21
C GLU A 85 3.97 -11.12 -2.00
N TYR A 86 3.80 -12.31 -1.41
CA TYR A 86 2.48 -12.90 -1.20
C TYR A 86 1.60 -12.10 -0.24
N VAL A 87 2.17 -11.60 0.86
CA VAL A 87 1.41 -10.86 1.87
C VAL A 87 1.16 -9.43 1.42
N VAL A 88 2.11 -8.83 0.70
CA VAL A 88 1.97 -7.51 0.08
C VAL A 88 0.90 -7.54 -1.01
N ASP A 89 0.94 -8.52 -1.92
CA ASP A 89 -0.08 -8.68 -2.96
C ASP A 89 -1.48 -8.87 -2.36
N ALA A 90 -1.60 -9.67 -1.31
CA ALA A 90 -2.88 -9.87 -0.62
C ALA A 90 -3.39 -8.57 0.04
N ALA A 91 -2.51 -7.80 0.67
CA ALA A 91 -2.84 -6.52 1.30
C ALA A 91 -3.27 -5.47 0.27
N LEU A 92 -2.50 -5.32 -0.82
CA LEU A 92 -2.83 -4.41 -1.92
C LEU A 92 -4.12 -4.81 -2.62
N GLY A 93 -4.35 -6.11 -2.86
CA GLY A 93 -5.58 -6.62 -3.43
C GLY A 93 -6.81 -6.31 -2.56
N ALA A 94 -6.70 -6.51 -1.24
CA ALA A 94 -7.77 -6.19 -0.29
C ALA A 94 -8.08 -4.68 -0.26
N ALA A 95 -7.05 -3.83 -0.19
CA ALA A 95 -7.21 -2.38 -0.26
C ALA A 95 -7.85 -1.93 -1.58
N GLY A 96 -7.40 -2.50 -2.70
CA GLY A 96 -7.96 -2.25 -4.03
C GLY A 96 -9.46 -2.58 -4.12
N LEU A 97 -9.86 -3.75 -3.62
CA LEU A 97 -11.27 -4.16 -3.57
C LEU A 97 -12.12 -3.27 -2.65
N GLY A 98 -11.58 -2.87 -1.50
CA GLY A 98 -12.25 -1.95 -0.57
C GLY A 98 -12.54 -0.60 -1.23
N VAL A 99 -11.52 0.00 -1.85
CA VAL A 99 -11.67 1.27 -2.57
C VAL A 99 -12.58 1.16 -3.78
N LEU A 100 -12.53 0.05 -4.53
CA LEU A 100 -13.46 -0.17 -5.64
C LEU A 100 -14.91 -0.26 -5.18
N ARG A 101 -15.18 -0.93 -4.05
CA ARG A 101 -16.52 -0.97 -3.46
C ARG A 101 -16.99 0.43 -3.07
N TRP A 102 -16.14 1.19 -2.37
CA TRP A 102 -16.46 2.56 -1.98
C TRP A 102 -16.71 3.46 -3.19
N LEU A 103 -15.87 3.38 -4.23
CA LEU A 103 -16.04 4.14 -5.46
C LEU A 103 -17.38 3.86 -6.15
N ASN A 104 -17.84 2.61 -6.14
CA ASN A 104 -19.10 2.22 -6.79
C ASN A 104 -20.34 2.51 -5.94
N SER A 105 -20.22 2.37 -4.62
CA SER A 105 -21.30 2.54 -3.65
C SER A 105 -20.76 3.15 -2.36
N PRO A 106 -20.52 4.48 -2.31
CA PRO A 106 -19.89 5.12 -1.15
C PRO A 106 -20.90 5.19 0.01
N THR A 107 -20.76 4.27 0.96
CA THR A 107 -21.58 4.23 2.19
C THR A 107 -20.92 4.91 3.39
N VAL A 108 -19.61 5.20 3.29
CA VAL A 108 -18.80 5.88 4.31
C VAL A 108 -18.10 7.10 3.70
N SER A 109 -17.69 8.05 4.53
CA SER A 109 -16.90 9.20 4.08
C SER A 109 -15.51 8.75 3.60
N LYS A 110 -14.86 9.62 2.81
CA LYS A 110 -13.47 9.41 2.38
C LYS A 110 -12.53 9.21 3.57
N ASP A 111 -12.68 10.05 4.59
CA ASP A 111 -11.81 10.02 5.77
C ASP A 111 -12.01 8.73 6.58
N ALA A 112 -13.26 8.28 6.74
CA ALA A 112 -13.56 7.00 7.38
C ALA A 112 -12.98 5.81 6.60
N LEU A 113 -13.05 5.84 5.27
CA LEU A 113 -12.41 4.81 4.44
C LEU A 113 -10.89 4.77 4.63
N VAL A 114 -10.25 5.95 4.66
CA VAL A 114 -8.80 6.05 4.88
C VAL A 114 -8.42 5.50 6.25
N GLU A 115 -9.18 5.85 7.30
CA GLU A 115 -8.96 5.36 8.66
C GLU A 115 -9.08 3.82 8.73
N GLU A 116 -10.17 3.24 8.21
CA GLU A 116 -10.42 1.80 8.25
C GLU A 116 -9.38 1.00 7.43
N LEU A 117 -9.02 1.48 6.23
CA LEU A 117 -8.02 0.82 5.40
C LEU A 117 -6.61 0.95 6.00
N THR A 118 -6.31 2.07 6.65
CA THR A 118 -5.04 2.25 7.38
C THR A 118 -4.94 1.25 8.52
N ALA A 119 -6.00 1.12 9.33
CA ALA A 119 -6.04 0.14 10.42
C ALA A 119 -5.91 -1.30 9.91
N PHE A 120 -6.57 -1.63 8.80
CA PHE A 120 -6.46 -2.94 8.17
C PHE A 120 -5.03 -3.26 7.69
N LEU A 121 -4.41 -2.36 6.91
CA LEU A 121 -3.07 -2.57 6.36
C LEU A 121 -2.01 -2.58 7.46
N TRP A 122 -2.12 -1.70 8.44
CA TRP A 122 -1.24 -1.70 9.61
C TRP A 122 -1.39 -2.99 10.44
N GLY A 123 -2.64 -3.45 10.65
CA GLY A 123 -2.91 -4.69 11.35
C GLY A 123 -2.33 -5.91 10.62
N ALA A 124 -2.46 -5.95 9.29
CA ALA A 124 -1.84 -6.99 8.48
C ALA A 124 -0.31 -6.97 8.61
N PHE A 125 0.32 -5.80 8.45
CA PHE A 125 1.76 -5.66 8.54
C PHE A 125 2.31 -6.05 9.91
N SER A 126 1.72 -5.51 10.98
CA SER A 126 2.15 -5.79 12.35
C SER A 126 1.97 -7.27 12.71
N ALA A 127 0.86 -7.90 12.32
CA ALA A 127 0.65 -9.33 12.54
C ALA A 127 1.68 -10.20 11.79
N ILE A 128 2.04 -9.85 10.55
CA ILE A 128 3.08 -10.57 9.83
C ILE A 128 4.46 -10.34 10.44
N ALA A 129 4.75 -9.12 10.92
CA ALA A 129 5.99 -8.84 11.63
C ALA A 129 6.15 -9.74 12.87
N GLU A 130 5.08 -9.92 13.66
CA GLU A 130 5.07 -10.84 14.81
C GLU A 130 5.39 -12.29 14.42
N VAL A 131 4.79 -12.78 13.32
CA VAL A 131 5.09 -14.11 12.78
C VAL A 131 6.58 -14.26 12.42
N ARG A 132 7.23 -13.16 12.03
CA ARG A 132 8.66 -13.09 11.71
C ARG A 132 9.54 -12.72 12.92
N GLY A 133 8.99 -12.72 14.13
CA GLY A 133 9.71 -12.46 15.38
C GLY A 133 10.03 -10.98 15.64
N VAL A 134 9.37 -10.06 14.94
CA VAL A 134 9.55 -8.61 15.09
C VAL A 134 8.30 -7.98 15.69
N HIS A 135 8.47 -7.33 16.85
CA HIS A 135 7.41 -6.54 17.46
C HIS A 135 7.42 -5.11 16.88
N LEU A 136 6.33 -4.72 16.21
CA LEU A 136 6.15 -3.37 15.68
C LEU A 136 5.10 -2.61 16.49
N THR A 137 5.47 -1.41 16.96
CA THR A 137 4.50 -0.48 17.57
C THR A 137 4.06 0.57 16.55
N PRO A 138 2.81 1.08 16.62
CA PRO A 138 2.35 2.14 15.72
C PRO A 138 3.25 3.37 15.72
N ASP A 139 3.82 3.70 16.90
CA ASP A 139 4.71 4.83 17.12
C ASP A 139 6.17 4.54 16.74
N THR A 140 6.44 3.36 16.20
CA THR A 140 7.78 2.99 15.75
C THR A 140 8.20 3.93 14.62
N LYS A 141 9.27 4.69 14.84
CA LYS A 141 9.88 5.50 13.78
C LYS A 141 10.51 4.60 12.73
N LEU A 142 10.19 4.87 11.47
CA LEU A 142 10.91 4.26 10.36
C LEU A 142 12.18 5.07 10.17
N GLU A 143 13.32 4.53 10.63
CA GLU A 143 14.60 5.12 10.25
C GLU A 143 14.70 5.07 8.72
N SER A 144 14.95 6.22 8.10
CA SER A 144 14.97 6.31 6.64
C SER A 144 15.93 5.25 6.08
N ALA A 145 15.45 4.40 5.17
CA ALA A 145 16.28 3.54 4.33
C ALA A 145 17.14 4.36 3.32
N ALA A 146 17.43 5.62 3.62
CA ALA A 146 18.33 6.48 2.87
C ALA A 146 19.73 6.40 3.49
N LYS A 147 20.37 5.22 3.36
CA LYS A 147 21.84 5.08 3.33
C LYS A 147 22.23 3.65 2.94
N ALA A 148 22.42 3.44 1.65
CA ALA A 148 23.40 2.48 1.14
C ALA A 148 23.86 2.96 -0.25
N ASN A 149 25.03 3.62 -0.24
CA ASN A 149 25.96 4.01 -1.33
C ASN A 149 25.44 4.16 -2.77
#